data_AF-A0A3S4C3E5-F1
#
_entry.id   AF-A0A3S4C3E5-F1
#
_cell.length_a   1.000
_cell.length_b   1.000
_cell.length_c   1.000
_cell.angle_alpha   90.00
_cell.angle_beta   90.00
_cell.angle_gamma   90.00
#
_symmetry.space_group_name_H-M   'P 1'
#
loop_
_entity.id
_entity.type
_entity.pdbx_description
1 polymer ?
#
loop_
_entity_poly.entity_id
_entity_poly.type
_entity_poly.pdbx_seq_one_letter_code
_entity_poly.pdbx_strand_id
1 'polypeptide(L)'
;MKSMNDDIAGQWDRLTQDVRDELDSRQTKLRTDAFSGLRTSYFGQSMESAYWRAMCESGTGMSARQKAIINGALGREELFGDLMRRLKREFEDLAADLEDHVRAAAKNYLDDVKGTLDLVREENAALEAERDPEFRERVAEELGRVRAAMESVLERVREV
;
A
#
# COMPACT_ATOMS: atom_id res chain seq x y z
N MET A 1 18.00 27.77 1.73
CA MET A 1 16.53 27.66 1.53
C MET A 1 16.13 26.96 0.25
N LYS A 2 16.51 27.42 -0.96
CA LYS A 2 16.08 26.77 -2.23
C LYS A 2 16.49 25.29 -2.33
N SER A 3 17.76 24.97 -2.03
CA SER A 3 18.27 23.58 -1.99
C SER A 3 17.51 22.68 -1.02
N MET A 4 17.13 23.20 0.14
CA MET A 4 16.46 22.43 1.20
C MET A 4 15.00 22.15 0.84
N ASN A 5 14.35 23.07 0.13
CA ASN A 5 13.00 22.89 -0.39
C ASN A 5 12.98 21.86 -1.53
N ASP A 6 14.02 21.86 -2.37
CA ASP A 6 14.22 20.88 -3.44
C ASP A 6 14.50 19.48 -2.88
N ASP A 7 15.25 19.36 -1.77
CA ASP A 7 15.52 18.09 -1.08
C ASP A 7 14.24 17.48 -0.45
N ILE A 8 13.44 18.31 0.22
CA ILE A 8 12.16 17.91 0.82
C ILE A 8 11.18 17.45 -0.28
N ALA A 9 11.05 18.20 -1.38
CA ALA A 9 10.21 17.80 -2.50
C ALA A 9 10.69 16.47 -3.12
N GLY A 10 12.01 16.29 -3.27
CA GLY A 10 12.59 15.06 -3.80
C GLY A 10 12.42 13.84 -2.88
N GLN A 11 12.33 14.03 -1.56
CA GLN A 11 11.97 12.96 -0.61
C GLN A 11 10.50 12.55 -0.78
N TRP A 12 9.59 13.51 -0.94
CA TRP A 12 8.17 13.24 -1.13
C TRP A 12 7.89 12.48 -2.44
N ASP A 13 8.53 12.87 -3.54
CA ASP A 13 8.41 12.18 -4.82
C ASP A 13 8.90 10.73 -4.74
N ARG A 14 9.98 10.47 -3.99
CA ARG A 14 10.46 9.10 -3.75
C ARG A 14 9.47 8.27 -2.93
N LEU A 15 8.97 8.80 -1.81
CA LEU A 15 8.00 8.10 -0.97
C LEU A 15 6.72 7.75 -1.72
N THR A 16 6.21 8.67 -2.54
CA THR A 16 5.00 8.42 -3.34
C THR A 16 5.23 7.41 -4.45
N GLN A 17 6.41 7.40 -5.05
CA GLN A 17 6.80 6.40 -6.04
C GLN A 17 6.93 4.99 -5.41
N ASP A 18 7.58 4.88 -4.25
CA ASP A 18 7.76 3.60 -3.55
C ASP A 18 6.40 2.96 -3.18
N VAL A 19 5.47 3.77 -2.66
CA VAL A 19 4.11 3.31 -2.35
C VAL A 19 3.37 2.83 -3.61
N ARG A 20 3.55 3.53 -4.73
CA ARG A 20 2.92 3.15 -6.01
C ARG A 20 3.49 1.83 -6.55
N ASP A 21 4.81 1.67 -6.50
CA ASP A 21 5.47 0.48 -7.03
C ASP A 21 5.12 -0.77 -6.20
N GLU A 22 5.03 -0.63 -4.87
CA GLU A 22 4.57 -1.70 -4.00
C GLU A 22 3.11 -2.09 -4.29
N LEU A 23 2.23 -1.10 -4.50
CA LEU A 23 0.84 -1.35 -4.87
C LEU A 23 0.73 -2.14 -6.18
N ASP A 24 1.44 -1.73 -7.22
CA ASP A 24 1.41 -2.38 -8.53
C ASP A 24 1.94 -3.83 -8.46
N SER A 25 3.02 -4.03 -7.70
CA SER A 25 3.59 -5.35 -7.41
C SER A 25 2.55 -6.27 -6.73
N ARG A 26 1.89 -5.80 -5.67
CA ARG A 26 0.90 -6.59 -4.94
C ARG A 26 -0.36 -6.87 -5.75
N GLN A 27 -0.84 -5.91 -6.54
CA GLN A 27 -1.97 -6.13 -7.46
C GLN A 27 -1.64 -7.16 -8.53
N THR A 28 -0.43 -7.09 -9.10
CA THR A 28 0.05 -8.06 -10.09
C THR A 28 0.13 -9.46 -9.48
N LYS A 29 0.59 -9.57 -8.23
CA LYS A 29 0.61 -10.82 -7.48
C LYS A 29 -0.80 -11.36 -7.24
N LEU A 30 -1.72 -10.55 -6.71
CA LEU A 30 -3.11 -10.95 -6.45
C LEU A 30 -3.80 -11.44 -7.74
N ARG A 31 -3.57 -10.75 -8.87
CA ARG A 31 -4.10 -11.17 -10.18
C ARG A 31 -3.53 -12.53 -10.60
N THR A 32 -2.23 -12.75 -10.39
CA THR A 32 -1.56 -14.02 -10.71
C THR A 32 -2.08 -15.15 -9.82
N ASP A 33 -2.17 -14.91 -8.52
CA ASP A 33 -2.65 -15.88 -7.55
C ASP A 33 -4.13 -16.21 -7.74
N ALA A 34 -4.96 -15.26 -8.19
CA ALA A 34 -6.38 -15.49 -8.42
C ALA A 34 -6.70 -16.13 -9.78
N PHE A 35 -6.12 -15.62 -10.87
CA PHE A 35 -6.58 -15.88 -12.24
C PHE A 35 -5.59 -16.58 -13.14
N SER A 36 -4.39 -16.89 -12.66
CA SER A 36 -3.48 -17.71 -13.47
C SER A 36 -4.03 -19.12 -13.65
N GLY A 37 -3.73 -19.72 -14.80
CA GLY A 37 -3.97 -21.15 -15.05
C GLY A 37 -3.07 -22.07 -14.23
N LEU A 38 -2.30 -21.53 -13.27
CA LEU A 38 -1.43 -22.32 -12.41
C LEU A 38 -2.28 -23.15 -11.46
N ARG A 39 -1.83 -24.39 -11.22
CA ARG A 39 -2.47 -25.28 -10.24
C ARG A 39 -2.49 -24.69 -8.83
N THR A 40 -1.52 -23.85 -8.50
CA THR A 40 -1.40 -23.17 -7.21
C THR A 40 -2.27 -21.91 -7.11
N SER A 41 -2.91 -21.46 -8.19
CA SER A 41 -3.84 -20.33 -8.12
C SER A 41 -5.06 -20.66 -7.28
N TYR A 42 -5.81 -19.66 -6.83
CA TYR A 42 -7.04 -19.87 -6.07
C TYR A 42 -8.04 -20.71 -6.85
N PHE A 43 -8.14 -20.47 -8.16
CA PHE A 43 -8.92 -21.28 -9.07
C PHE A 43 -8.38 -22.72 -9.18
N GLY A 44 -7.06 -22.87 -9.33
CA GLY A 44 -6.38 -24.17 -9.41
C GLY A 44 -6.58 -25.03 -8.14
N GLN A 45 -6.39 -24.43 -6.97
CA GLN A 45 -6.59 -25.06 -5.66
C GLN A 45 -8.05 -25.50 -5.48
N SER A 46 -9.01 -24.64 -5.86
CA SER A 46 -10.44 -24.95 -5.73
C SER A 46 -10.89 -26.07 -6.68
N MET A 47 -10.23 -26.20 -7.83
CA MET A 47 -10.48 -27.24 -8.83
C MET A 47 -9.67 -28.52 -8.62
N GLU A 48 -8.75 -28.56 -7.65
CA GLU A 48 -7.77 -29.64 -7.50
C GLU A 48 -8.41 -31.02 -7.32
N SER A 49 -9.48 -31.11 -6.53
CA SER A 49 -10.26 -32.35 -6.38
C SER A 49 -10.87 -32.82 -7.70
N ALA A 50 -11.38 -31.90 -8.52
CA ALA A 50 -11.95 -32.22 -9.83
C ALA A 50 -10.87 -32.68 -10.83
N TYR A 51 -9.70 -32.02 -10.82
CA TYR A 51 -8.55 -32.44 -11.63
C TYR A 51 -8.08 -33.83 -11.24
N TRP A 52 -7.95 -34.11 -9.94
CA TRP A 52 -7.57 -35.44 -9.45
C TRP A 52 -8.56 -36.51 -9.88
N ARG A 53 -9.85 -36.28 -9.68
CA ARG A 53 -10.91 -37.22 -10.09
C ARG A 53 -10.91 -37.49 -11.60
N ALA A 54 -10.76 -36.45 -12.41
CA ALA A 54 -10.66 -36.60 -13.86
C ALA A 54 -9.39 -37.38 -14.27
N MET A 55 -8.27 -37.17 -13.58
CA MET A 55 -7.01 -37.90 -13.83
C MET A 55 -7.14 -39.40 -13.51
N CYS A 56 -7.99 -39.79 -12.56
CA CYS A 56 -8.25 -41.19 -12.22
C CYS A 56 -9.17 -41.91 -13.21
N GLU A 57 -9.83 -41.22 -14.14
CA GLU A 57 -10.71 -41.86 -15.13
C GLU A 57 -9.93 -42.68 -16.15
N SER A 58 -10.42 -43.88 -16.47
CA SER A 58 -9.81 -44.77 -17.47
C SER A 58 -10.83 -45.57 -18.28
N GLY A 59 -10.37 -46.12 -19.42
CA GLY A 59 -11.16 -46.97 -20.32
C GLY A 59 -11.97 -46.21 -21.38
N THR A 60 -12.85 -46.93 -22.08
CA THR A 60 -13.68 -46.38 -23.16
C THR A 60 -14.59 -45.26 -22.64
N GLY A 61 -14.70 -44.16 -23.38
CA GLY A 61 -15.49 -42.98 -22.98
C GLY A 61 -14.84 -42.10 -21.89
N MET A 62 -13.57 -42.33 -21.55
CA MET A 62 -12.81 -41.53 -20.57
C MET A 62 -12.90 -40.03 -20.87
N SER A 63 -12.65 -39.61 -22.11
CA SER A 63 -12.67 -38.17 -22.45
C SER A 63 -13.99 -37.49 -22.12
N ALA A 64 -15.13 -38.17 -22.36
CA ALA A 64 -16.45 -37.64 -22.03
C ALA A 64 -16.65 -37.54 -20.51
N ARG A 65 -16.23 -38.56 -19.75
CA ARG A 65 -16.30 -38.58 -18.28
C ARG A 65 -15.42 -37.52 -17.64
N GLN A 66 -14.19 -37.36 -18.11
CA GLN A 66 -13.28 -36.30 -17.67
C GLN A 66 -13.88 -34.91 -17.87
N LYS A 67 -14.42 -34.64 -19.08
CA LYS A 67 -15.10 -33.38 -19.37
C LYS A 67 -16.32 -33.16 -18.47
N ALA A 68 -17.10 -34.21 -18.20
CA ALA A 68 -18.26 -34.13 -17.32
C ALA A 68 -17.85 -33.78 -15.88
N ILE A 69 -16.77 -34.35 -15.35
CA ILE A 69 -16.24 -34.02 -14.01
C ILE A 69 -15.80 -32.55 -13.95
N ILE A 70 -15.02 -32.08 -14.93
CA ILE A 70 -14.54 -30.70 -14.96
C ILE A 70 -15.71 -29.72 -15.11
N ASN A 71 -16.60 -29.95 -16.06
CA ASN A 71 -17.77 -29.08 -16.28
C ASN A 71 -18.72 -29.08 -15.09
N GLY A 72 -18.91 -30.24 -14.44
CA GLY A 72 -19.71 -30.33 -13.22
C GLY A 72 -19.11 -29.53 -12.08
N ALA A 73 -17.77 -29.54 -11.92
CA ALA A 73 -17.09 -28.74 -10.91
C ALA A 73 -17.16 -27.24 -11.21
N LEU A 74 -17.02 -26.84 -12.48
CA LEU A 74 -17.17 -25.45 -12.93
C LEU A 74 -18.60 -24.93 -12.79
N GLY A 75 -19.60 -25.80 -12.95
CA GLY A 75 -21.01 -25.43 -12.82
C GLY A 75 -21.49 -25.22 -11.39
N ARG A 76 -20.64 -25.47 -10.37
CA ARG A 76 -20.99 -25.23 -8.96
C ARG A 76 -20.93 -23.75 -8.66
N GLU A 77 -22.06 -23.17 -8.30
CA GLU A 77 -22.15 -21.76 -7.90
C GLU A 77 -21.24 -21.44 -6.69
N GLU A 78 -21.08 -22.40 -5.78
CA GLU A 78 -20.19 -22.28 -4.61
C GLU A 78 -18.75 -21.98 -5.00
N LEU A 79 -18.25 -22.52 -6.12
CA LEU A 79 -16.88 -22.30 -6.59
C LEU A 79 -16.62 -20.81 -6.82
N PHE A 80 -17.52 -20.15 -7.56
CA PHE A 80 -17.39 -18.72 -7.85
C PHE A 80 -17.64 -17.88 -6.59
N GLY A 81 -18.60 -18.27 -5.76
CA GLY A 81 -18.86 -17.59 -4.48
C GLY A 81 -17.66 -17.61 -3.55
N ASP A 82 -16.98 -18.76 -3.42
CA ASP A 82 -15.81 -18.94 -2.59
C ASP A 82 -14.60 -18.16 -3.14
N LEU A 83 -14.40 -18.18 -4.46
CA LEU A 83 -13.35 -17.40 -5.13
C LEU A 83 -13.56 -15.89 -4.94
N MET A 84 -14.79 -15.39 -5.13
CA MET A 84 -15.10 -13.98 -4.93
C MET A 84 -14.91 -13.57 -3.47
N ARG A 85 -15.33 -14.40 -2.50
CA ARG A 85 -15.11 -14.14 -1.08
C ARG A 85 -13.64 -14.16 -0.69
N ARG A 86 -12.81 -14.97 -1.35
CA ARG A 86 -11.35 -14.97 -1.14
C ARG A 86 -10.71 -13.73 -1.75
N LEU A 87 -11.00 -13.43 -3.02
CA LEU A 87 -10.48 -12.24 -3.70
C LEU A 87 -10.83 -10.95 -2.96
N LYS A 88 -12.07 -10.84 -2.47
CA LYS A 88 -12.52 -9.69 -1.71
C LYS A 88 -11.69 -9.49 -0.43
N ARG A 89 -11.48 -10.56 0.36
CA ARG A 89 -10.68 -10.50 1.59
C ARG A 89 -9.25 -10.07 1.33
N GLU A 90 -8.59 -10.71 0.36
CA GLU A 90 -7.20 -10.38 0.01
C GLU A 90 -7.07 -8.95 -0.52
N PHE A 91 -8.08 -8.45 -1.25
CA PHE A 91 -8.12 -7.06 -1.68
C PHE A 91 -8.34 -6.09 -0.52
N GLU A 92 -9.21 -6.42 0.44
CA GLU A 92 -9.43 -5.64 1.66
C GLU A 92 -8.14 -5.57 2.50
N ASP A 93 -7.45 -6.69 2.68
CA ASP A 93 -6.16 -6.76 3.40
C ASP A 93 -5.09 -5.92 2.68
N LEU A 94 -5.01 -6.00 1.35
CA LEU A 94 -4.09 -5.20 0.54
C LEU A 94 -4.38 -3.70 0.63
N ALA A 95 -5.66 -3.32 0.66
CA ALA A 95 -6.07 -1.93 0.81
C ALA A 95 -5.72 -1.38 2.19
N ALA A 96 -5.96 -2.17 3.25
CA ALA A 96 -5.58 -1.79 4.62
C ALA A 96 -4.06 -1.63 4.77
N ASP A 97 -3.28 -2.58 4.26
CA ASP A 97 -1.82 -2.51 4.28
C ASP A 97 -1.28 -1.29 3.50
N LEU A 98 -1.92 -0.92 2.39
CA LEU A 98 -1.56 0.26 1.61
C LEU A 98 -1.84 1.54 2.40
N GLU A 99 -3.00 1.60 3.03
CA GLU A 99 -3.39 2.73 3.87
C GLU A 99 -2.39 2.94 5.01
N ASP A 100 -2.01 1.87 5.70
CA ASP A 100 -0.99 1.89 6.75
C ASP A 100 0.37 2.38 6.23
N HIS A 101 0.79 1.94 5.03
CA HIS A 101 2.01 2.43 4.40
C HIS A 101 1.95 3.92 4.06
N VAL A 102 0.86 4.39 3.46
CA VAL A 102 0.67 5.82 3.14
C VAL A 102 0.70 6.65 4.41
N ARG A 103 0.03 6.19 5.47
CA ARG A 103 -0.02 6.84 6.78
C ARG A 103 1.38 6.91 7.41
N ALA A 104 2.13 5.83 7.37
CA ALA A 104 3.51 5.77 7.87
C ALA A 104 4.43 6.70 7.06
N ALA A 105 4.32 6.69 5.73
CA ALA A 105 5.10 7.56 4.85
C ALA A 105 4.83 9.04 5.10
N ALA A 106 3.55 9.43 5.21
CA ALA A 106 3.16 10.79 5.53
C ALA A 106 3.71 11.23 6.90
N LYS A 107 3.57 10.37 7.92
CA LYS A 107 4.09 10.65 9.25
C LYS A 107 5.61 10.84 9.24
N ASN A 108 6.36 9.93 8.63
CA ASN A 108 7.82 10.03 8.55
C ASN A 108 8.27 11.32 7.84
N TYR A 109 7.59 11.69 6.74
CA TYR A 109 7.87 12.94 6.04
C TYR A 109 7.61 14.18 6.92
N LEU A 110 6.49 14.19 7.66
CA LEU A 110 6.18 15.27 8.60
C LEU A 110 7.21 15.34 9.74
N ASP A 111 7.67 14.20 10.26
CA ASP A 111 8.71 14.14 11.29
C ASP A 111 10.06 14.68 10.77
N ASP A 112 10.46 14.34 9.54
CA ASP A 112 11.67 14.86 8.88
C ASP A 112 11.63 16.38 8.67
N VAL A 113 10.49 16.89 8.18
CA VAL A 113 10.27 18.34 8.01
C VAL A 113 10.36 19.03 9.37
N LYS A 114 9.77 18.45 10.43
CA LYS A 114 9.82 19.02 11.78
C LYS A 114 11.26 19.08 12.31
N GLY A 115 12.03 18.00 12.12
CA GLY A 115 13.45 17.96 12.50
C GLY A 115 14.28 19.03 11.77
N THR A 116 14.01 19.24 10.48
CA THR A 116 14.68 20.28 9.69
C THR A 116 14.32 21.68 10.20
N LEU A 117 13.05 21.93 10.54
CA LEU A 117 12.59 23.20 11.11
C LEU A 117 13.21 23.47 12.48
N ASP A 118 13.40 22.44 13.31
CA ASP A 118 14.11 22.54 14.59
C ASP A 118 15.59 22.92 14.38
N LEU A 119 16.26 22.32 13.40
CA LEU A 119 17.64 22.63 13.06
C LEU A 119 17.81 24.10 12.61
N VAL A 120 16.92 24.59 11.74
CA VAL A 120 16.88 26.00 11.32
C VAL A 120 16.64 26.94 12.51
N ARG A 121 15.79 26.54 13.46
CA ARG A 121 15.53 27.32 14.66
C ARG A 121 16.79 27.43 15.52
N GLU A 122 17.49 26.32 15.74
CA GLU A 122 18.70 26.25 16.55
C GLU A 122 19.86 26.99 15.89
N GLU A 123 20.10 26.80 14.59
CA GLU A 123 21.15 27.53 13.84
C GLU A 123 20.91 29.04 13.84
N ASN A 124 19.68 29.49 13.58
CA ASN A 124 19.36 30.91 13.68
C ASN A 124 19.45 31.41 15.12
N ALA A 125 19.00 30.62 16.11
CA ALA A 125 19.12 31.00 17.50
C ALA A 125 20.58 31.11 17.96
N ALA A 126 21.52 30.38 17.37
CA ALA A 126 22.94 30.46 17.64
C ALA A 126 23.64 31.62 16.89
N LEU A 127 23.25 31.90 15.64
CA LEU A 127 23.84 32.97 14.81
C LEU A 127 23.31 34.38 15.14
N GLU A 128 22.03 34.51 15.50
CA GLU A 128 21.35 35.80 15.69
C GLU A 128 21.19 36.20 17.17
N ALA A 129 21.57 35.34 18.14
CA ALA A 129 21.50 35.65 19.58
C ALA A 129 22.24 36.93 20.00
N GLU A 130 23.15 37.44 19.17
CA GLU A 130 23.91 38.65 19.46
C GLU A 130 23.41 39.92 18.72
N ARG A 131 22.46 39.85 17.79
CA ARG A 131 22.18 40.98 16.87
C ARG A 131 20.73 41.44 16.69
N ASP A 132 19.73 40.56 16.72
CA ASP A 132 18.34 40.99 16.42
C ASP A 132 17.25 40.15 17.15
N PRO A 133 16.69 40.68 18.25
CA PRO A 133 15.58 40.04 18.97
C PRO A 133 14.28 39.96 18.17
N GLU A 134 13.97 40.96 17.33
CA GLU A 134 12.71 41.02 16.56
C GLU A 134 12.72 39.97 15.44
N PHE A 135 13.87 39.75 14.80
CA PHE A 135 14.04 38.69 13.82
C PHE A 135 13.75 37.31 14.43
N ARG A 136 14.25 37.07 15.66
CA ARG A 136 14.03 35.81 16.39
C ARG A 136 12.55 35.55 16.67
N GLU A 137 11.80 36.60 17.02
CA GLU A 137 10.37 36.51 17.34
C GLU A 137 9.55 36.15 16.10
N ARG A 138 9.83 36.79 14.96
CA ARG A 138 9.17 36.47 13.67
C ARG A 138 9.44 35.03 13.21
N VAL A 139 10.68 34.56 13.34
CA VAL A 139 11.04 33.18 12.97
C VAL A 139 10.32 32.20 13.89
N ALA A 140 10.26 32.46 15.20
CA ALA A 140 9.53 31.63 16.14
C ALA A 140 8.03 31.57 15.84
N GLU A 141 7.40 32.70 15.48
CA GLU A 141 5.99 32.73 15.07
C GLU A 141 5.73 31.91 13.81
N GLU A 142 6.53 32.08 12.75
CA GLU A 142 6.32 31.33 11.51
C GLU A 142 6.54 29.84 11.70
N LEU A 143 7.57 29.45 12.46
CA LEU A 143 7.79 28.04 12.83
C LEU A 143 6.62 27.48 13.64
N GLY A 144 6.02 28.28 14.52
CA GLY A 144 4.82 27.91 15.28
C GLY A 144 3.61 27.68 14.37
N ARG A 145 3.38 28.58 13.40
CA ARG A 145 2.29 28.44 12.42
C ARG A 145 2.45 27.18 11.56
N VAL A 146 3.66 26.93 11.06
CA VAL A 146 3.95 25.73 10.26
C VAL A 146 3.73 24.46 11.08
N ARG A 147 4.17 24.43 12.35
CA ARG A 147 3.93 23.28 13.24
C ARG A 147 2.45 23.01 13.48
N ALA A 148 1.66 24.05 13.77
CA ALA A 148 0.22 23.90 13.98
C ALA A 148 -0.48 23.35 12.72
N ALA A 149 -0.06 23.78 11.53
CA ALA A 149 -0.56 23.24 10.28
C ALA A 149 -0.18 21.75 10.10
N MET A 150 1.06 21.38 10.43
CA MET A 150 1.54 19.99 10.39
C MET A 150 0.78 19.08 11.36
N GLU A 151 0.54 19.53 12.58
CA GLU A 151 -0.25 18.78 13.58
C GLU A 151 -1.69 18.56 13.10
N SER A 152 -2.32 19.58 12.50
CA SER A 152 -3.64 19.43 11.89
C SER A 152 -3.68 18.41 10.75
N VAL A 153 -2.62 18.34 9.93
CA VAL A 153 -2.50 17.33 8.87
C VAL A 153 -2.33 15.93 9.45
N LEU A 154 -1.49 15.77 10.49
CA LEU A 154 -1.30 14.49 11.17
C LEU A 154 -2.61 13.98 11.83
N GLU A 155 -3.39 14.87 12.44
CA GLU A 155 -4.69 14.53 13.03
C GLU A 155 -5.64 13.97 11.94
N ARG A 156 -5.72 14.66 10.80
CA ARG A 156 -6.56 14.23 9.67
C ARG A 156 -6.11 12.92 9.05
N VAL A 157 -4.80 12.67 8.98
CA VAL A 157 -4.22 11.39 8.52
C VAL A 157 -4.51 10.25 9.51
N ARG A 158 -4.87 10.57 10.77
CA ARG A 158 -5.23 9.60 11.80
C ARG A 158 -6.73 9.25 11.83
N GLU A 159 -7.58 10.16 11.39
CA GLU A 159 -9.05 10.03 11.43
C GLU A 159 -9.66 9.36 10.20
N VAL A 160 -8.92 9.31 9.08
CA VAL A 160 -9.25 8.48 7.90
C VAL A 160 -8.91 7.03 8.22
#